data_AF-A0A7J4N5Q8-F1
#
_entry.id   AF-A0A7J4N5Q8-F1
#
_cell.length_a   1.000
_cell.length_b   1.000
_cell.length_c   1.000
_cell.angle_alpha   90.00
_cell.angle_beta   90.00
_cell.angle_gamma   90.00
#
_symmetry.space_group_name_H-M   'P 1'
#
loop_
_entity.id
_entity.type
_entity.pdbx_description
1 polymer ?
#
loop_
_entity_poly.entity_id
_entity_poly.type
_entity_poly.pdbx_seq_one_letter_code
_entity_poly.pdbx_strand_id
1 'polypeptide(L)'
;MNDRVSITLTSLTVSYLIIATAAAILIAWIIEDWTLFIPSMLLLGGIFATFIGLRQRTGGLDRRRNNDGNFLMFWGTLLMAFGIVWAINYAYPGNVLFLIIGFLVWLGLAVVLFTLKKK
;
A
#
# COMPACT_ATOMS: atom_id res chain seq x y z
N MET A 1 37.53 4.07 8.52
CA MET A 1 36.42 3.15 8.89
C MET A 1 35.15 3.74 8.30
N ASN A 2 34.56 3.05 7.32
CA ASN A 2 33.40 3.55 6.58
C ASN A 2 32.19 2.84 7.19
N ASP A 3 31.62 3.44 8.24
CA ASP A 3 30.43 2.94 8.91
C ASP A 3 29.26 3.06 7.95
N ARG A 4 29.05 2.01 7.14
CA ARG A 4 27.84 1.85 6.35
C ARG A 4 26.72 1.73 7.36
N VAL A 5 26.05 2.84 7.63
CA VAL A 5 24.79 2.92 8.36
C VAL A 5 23.89 1.83 7.77
N SER A 6 23.75 0.72 8.47
CA SER A 6 22.87 -0.36 8.07
C SER A 6 21.46 0.16 8.32
N ILE A 7 20.89 0.82 7.31
CA ILE A 7 19.50 1.25 7.35
C ILE A 7 18.67 -0.02 7.52
N THR A 8 18.21 -0.25 8.75
CA THR A 8 17.37 -1.38 9.08
C THR A 8 16.00 -1.17 8.43
N LEU A 9 15.32 -2.26 8.08
CA LEU A 9 13.97 -2.19 7.50
C LEU A 9 13.04 -1.34 8.38
N THR A 10 13.24 -1.39 9.70
CA THR A 10 12.54 -0.58 10.70
C THR A 10 12.79 0.92 10.54
N SER A 11 14.04 1.35 10.37
CA SER A 11 14.38 2.77 10.14
C SER A 11 13.77 3.29 8.84
N LEU A 12 13.76 2.48 7.80
CA LEU A 12 13.15 2.82 6.51
C LEU A 12 11.62 2.93 6.62
N THR A 13 10.97 2.00 7.31
CA THR A 13 9.52 2.05 7.57
C THR A 13 9.13 3.27 8.38
N VAL A 14 9.85 3.61 9.45
CA VAL A 14 9.58 4.80 10.26
C VAL A 14 9.73 6.08 9.43
N SER A 15 10.81 6.18 8.66
CA SER A 15 11.05 7.33 7.79
C SER A 15 9.94 7.47 6.74
N TYR A 16 9.50 6.36 6.14
CA TYR A 16 8.39 6.36 5.20
C TYR A 16 7.08 6.77 5.85
N LEU A 17 6.76 6.25 7.03
CA LEU A 17 5.53 6.61 7.74
C LEU A 17 5.47 8.10 8.07
N ILE A 18 6.60 8.71 8.44
CA ILE A 18 6.68 10.16 8.66
C ILE A 18 6.39 10.92 7.37
N ILE A 19 7.02 10.53 6.26
CA ILE A 19 6.80 11.15 4.94
C ILE A 19 5.35 10.96 4.49
N ALA A 20 4.80 9.76 4.64
CA ALA A 20 3.42 9.45 4.28
C ALA A 20 2.42 10.26 5.09
N THR A 21 2.67 10.40 6.39
CA THR A 21 1.84 11.23 7.28
C THR A 21 1.91 12.70 6.88
N ALA A 22 3.10 13.23 6.63
CA ALA A 22 3.27 14.62 6.18
C ALA A 22 2.58 14.86 4.83
N ALA A 23 2.73 13.93 3.87
CA ALA A 23 2.07 14.01 2.57
C ALA A 23 0.54 13.94 2.70
N ALA A 24 0.00 13.06 3.55
CA ALA A 24 -1.44 12.98 3.81
C ALA A 24 -2.00 14.25 4.46
N ILE A 25 -1.25 14.86 5.39
CA ILE A 25 -1.62 16.16 5.98
C ILE A 25 -1.61 17.25 4.91
N LEU A 26 -0.58 17.30 4.06
CA LEU A 26 -0.50 18.28 2.97
C LEU A 26 -1.67 18.14 1.98
N ILE A 27 -2.04 16.91 1.61
CA ILE A 27 -3.19 16.65 0.72
C ILE A 27 -4.48 17.16 1.36
N ALA A 28 -4.72 16.79 2.64
CA ALA A 28 -5.90 17.25 3.37
C ALA A 28 -5.94 18.78 3.52
N TRP A 29 -4.79 19.41 3.73
CA TRP A 29 -4.68 20.86 3.88
C TRP A 29 -4.92 21.60 2.57
N ILE A 30 -4.32 21.15 1.45
CA ILE A 30 -4.48 21.80 0.14
C ILE A 30 -5.92 21.71 -0.37
N ILE A 31 -6.60 20.61 -0.08
CA ILE A 31 -8.00 20.38 -0.51
C ILE A 31 -9.00 20.96 0.51
N GLU A 32 -8.50 21.46 1.65
CA GLU A 32 -9.30 21.94 2.79
C GLU A 32 -10.30 20.89 3.32
N ASP A 33 -10.04 19.60 3.06
CA ASP A 33 -10.88 18.49 3.46
C ASP A 33 -10.09 17.44 4.24
N TRP A 34 -10.29 17.44 5.55
CA TRP A 34 -9.66 16.51 6.48
C TRP A 34 -10.16 15.07 6.35
N THR A 35 -11.29 14.83 5.69
CA THR A 35 -11.78 13.47 5.43
C THR A 35 -10.87 12.73 4.44
N LEU A 36 -10.10 13.45 3.62
CA LEU A 36 -9.12 12.89 2.68
C LEU A 36 -7.82 12.44 3.35
N PHE A 37 -7.60 12.76 4.62
CA PHE A 37 -6.43 12.30 5.36
C PHE A 37 -6.38 10.76 5.44
N ILE A 38 -7.50 10.13 5.80
CA ILE A 38 -7.62 8.67 5.94
C ILE A 38 -7.34 7.95 4.62
N PRO A 39 -8.04 8.23 3.50
CA PRO A 39 -7.75 7.57 2.24
C PRO A 39 -6.32 7.84 1.74
N SER A 40 -5.78 9.03 1.98
CA SER A 40 -4.38 9.33 1.62
C SER A 40 -3.39 8.47 2.41
N MET A 41 -3.60 8.29 3.71
CA MET A 41 -2.78 7.39 4.55
C MET A 41 -2.89 5.93 4.11
N LEU A 42 -4.09 5.48 3.75
CA LEU A 42 -4.31 4.11 3.23
C LEU A 42 -3.59 3.89 1.91
N LEU A 43 -3.65 4.85 0.99
CA LEU A 43 -2.96 4.78 -0.30
C LEU A 43 -1.44 4.76 -0.11
N LEU A 44 -0.88 5.71 0.63
CA LEU A 44 0.56 5.83 0.84
C LEU A 44 1.11 4.62 1.61
N GLY A 45 0.48 4.25 2.73
CA GLY A 45 0.84 3.05 3.49
C GLY A 45 0.72 1.78 2.66
N GLY A 46 -0.33 1.68 1.83
CA GLY A 46 -0.54 0.56 0.91
C GLY A 46 0.56 0.44 -0.15
N ILE A 47 0.92 1.55 -0.81
CA ILE A 47 2.01 1.61 -1.80
C ILE A 47 3.32 1.11 -1.18
N PHE A 48 3.63 1.55 0.04
CA PHE A 48 4.85 1.13 0.73
C PHE A 48 4.86 -0.35 1.08
N ALA A 49 3.77 -0.86 1.68
CA ALA A 49 3.66 -2.27 2.02
C ALA A 49 3.78 -3.15 0.76
N THR A 50 3.15 -2.74 -0.35
CA THR A 50 3.28 -3.44 -1.64
C THR A 50 4.70 -3.38 -2.20
N PHE A 51 5.36 -2.22 -2.13
CA PHE A 51 6.74 -2.05 -2.60
C PHE A 51 7.73 -2.90 -1.80
N ILE A 52 7.64 -2.87 -0.47
CA ILE A 52 8.48 -3.69 0.41
C ILE A 52 8.20 -5.18 0.19
N GLY A 53 6.94 -5.58 0.07
CA GLY A 53 6.57 -6.97 -0.23
C GLY A 53 7.15 -7.45 -1.57
N LEU A 54 7.10 -6.61 -2.61
CA LEU A 54 7.69 -6.91 -3.92
C LEU A 54 9.21 -7.06 -3.84
N ARG A 55 9.87 -6.18 -3.09
CA ARG A 55 11.32 -6.23 -2.89
C ARG A 55 11.75 -7.48 -2.12
N GLN A 56 10.99 -7.88 -1.11
CA GLN A 56 11.24 -9.13 -0.37
C GLN A 56 11.00 -10.38 -1.22
N ARG A 57 10.03 -10.33 -2.15
CA ARG A 57 9.74 -11.42 -3.10
C ARG A 57 10.79 -11.59 -4.20
N THR A 58 11.47 -10.51 -4.61
CA THR A 58 12.44 -10.52 -5.72
C THR A 58 13.89 -10.69 -5.28
N GLY A 59 14.25 -10.33 -4.05
CA GLY A 59 15.55 -10.68 -3.48
C GLY A 59 15.62 -12.19 -3.23
N GLY A 60 16.62 -12.88 -3.80
CA GLY A 60 16.81 -14.34 -3.70
C GLY A 60 17.05 -14.84 -2.27
N LEU A 61 16.03 -14.74 -1.42
CA LEU A 61 16.05 -14.98 0.01
C LEU A 61 15.14 -16.16 0.36
N ASP A 62 15.42 -16.76 1.51
CA ASP A 62 14.77 -17.97 2.04
C ASP A 62 13.24 -17.96 1.93
N ARG A 63 12.69 -19.16 1.75
CA ARG A 63 11.25 -19.46 1.59
C ARG A 63 10.36 -18.83 2.66
N ARG A 64 10.90 -18.57 3.86
CA ARG A 64 10.21 -17.89 4.98
C ARG A 64 9.98 -16.40 4.70
N ARG A 65 11.00 -15.68 4.23
CA ARG A 65 10.90 -14.25 3.86
C ARG A 65 10.06 -14.02 2.60
N ASN A 66 10.01 -15.00 1.71
CA ASN A 66 9.16 -14.92 0.52
C ASN A 66 7.66 -14.94 0.89
N ASN A 67 7.28 -15.68 1.94
CA ASN A 67 5.91 -15.72 2.43
C ASN A 67 5.52 -14.40 3.14
N ASP A 68 6.46 -13.83 3.91
CA ASP A 68 6.30 -12.50 4.51
C ASP A 68 6.14 -11.40 3.44
N GLY A 69 6.87 -11.51 2.33
CA GLY A 69 6.75 -10.62 1.18
C GLY A 69 5.37 -10.67 0.52
N ASN A 70 4.83 -11.87 0.27
CA ASN A 70 3.47 -12.02 -0.27
C ASN A 70 2.39 -11.47 0.68
N PHE A 71 2.56 -11.70 1.98
CA PHE A 71 1.66 -11.15 3.00
C PHE A 71 1.67 -9.61 2.96
N LEU A 72 2.85 -8.99 2.95
CA LEU A 72 2.99 -7.53 2.83
C LEU A 72 2.41 -6.98 1.53
N MET A 73 2.59 -7.69 0.40
CA MET A 73 1.97 -7.30 -0.87
C MET A 73 0.44 -7.31 -0.80
N PHE A 74 -0.15 -8.37 -0.23
CA PHE A 74 -1.59 -8.49 -0.08
C PHE A 74 -2.18 -7.39 0.80
N TRP A 75 -1.59 -7.15 1.96
CA TRP A 75 -2.05 -6.07 2.84
C TRP A 75 -1.85 -4.70 2.20
N GLY A 76 -0.74 -4.48 1.49
CA GLY A 76 -0.51 -3.24 0.79
C GLY A 76 -1.54 -2.97 -0.31
N THR A 77 -1.87 -3.98 -1.13
CA THR A 77 -2.89 -3.82 -2.17
C THR A 77 -4.29 -3.68 -1.59
N LEU A 78 -4.59 -4.33 -0.47
CA LEU A 78 -5.85 -4.17 0.26
C LEU A 78 -6.01 -2.73 0.79
N LEU A 79 -4.97 -2.18 1.42
CA LEU A 79 -4.97 -0.79 1.88
C LEU A 79 -5.18 0.18 0.72
N MET A 80 -4.49 -0.04 -0.41
CA MET A 80 -4.71 0.75 -1.62
C MET A 80 -6.15 0.64 -2.12
N ALA A 81 -6.73 -0.56 -2.15
CA ALA A 81 -8.10 -0.75 -2.59
C ALA A 81 -9.11 -0.01 -1.70
N PHE A 82 -8.94 -0.07 -0.38
CA PHE A 82 -9.80 0.73 0.53
C PHE A 82 -9.62 2.23 0.31
N GLY A 83 -8.39 2.71 0.13
CA GLY A 83 -8.13 4.11 -0.20
C GLY A 83 -8.79 4.54 -1.52
N ILE A 84 -8.73 3.70 -2.55
CA ILE A 84 -9.37 3.94 -3.85
C ILE A 84 -10.90 3.93 -3.72
N VAL A 85 -11.47 2.93 -3.05
CA VAL A 85 -12.92 2.82 -2.84
C VAL A 85 -13.44 4.04 -2.09
N TRP A 86 -12.72 4.49 -1.06
CA TRP A 86 -13.06 5.70 -0.33
C TRP A 86 -12.99 6.95 -1.22
N ALA A 87 -11.92 7.11 -2.00
CA ALA A 87 -11.77 8.24 -2.91
C ALA A 87 -12.86 8.26 -4.00
N ILE A 88 -13.24 7.08 -4.53
CA ILE A 88 -14.34 6.92 -5.48
C ILE A 88 -15.67 7.31 -4.84
N ASN A 89 -15.95 6.84 -3.62
CA ASN A 89 -17.20 7.18 -2.93
C ASN A 89 -17.28 8.67 -2.61
N TYR A 90 -16.13 9.30 -2.31
CA TYR A 90 -16.02 10.73 -2.10
C TYR A 90 -16.31 11.53 -3.39
N ALA A 91 -15.74 11.11 -4.52
CA ALA A 91 -15.93 11.78 -5.81
C ALA A 91 -17.31 11.51 -6.46
N TYR A 92 -17.87 10.31 -6.26
CA TYR A 92 -19.11 9.85 -6.87
C TYR A 92 -20.03 9.20 -5.81
N PRO A 93 -20.60 10.00 -4.90
CA PRO A 93 -21.42 9.47 -3.81
C PRO A 93 -22.66 8.75 -4.36
N GLY A 94 -22.98 7.59 -3.77
CA GLY A 94 -24.15 6.78 -4.14
C GLY A 94 -23.95 5.87 -5.35
N ASN A 95 -22.81 5.93 -6.04
CA ASN A 95 -22.54 5.08 -7.19
C ASN A 95 -21.95 3.72 -6.79
N VAL A 96 -22.83 2.85 -6.29
CA VAL A 96 -22.48 1.51 -5.79
C VAL A 96 -21.76 0.65 -6.85
N LEU A 97 -22.04 0.88 -8.14
CA LEU A 97 -21.40 0.15 -9.24
C LEU A 97 -19.88 0.37 -9.26
N PHE A 98 -19.39 1.60 -9.06
CA PHE A 98 -17.95 1.85 -9.06
C PHE A 98 -17.24 1.21 -7.86
N LEU A 99 -17.91 1.13 -6.70
CA LEU A 99 -17.38 0.44 -5.53
C LEU A 99 -17.23 -1.06 -5.79
N ILE A 100 -18.24 -1.68 -6.41
CA ILE A 100 -18.21 -3.10 -6.79
C ILE A 100 -17.11 -3.35 -7.83
N ILE A 101 -17.01 -2.52 -8.87
CA ILE A 101 -15.98 -2.66 -9.89
C ILE A 101 -14.58 -2.53 -9.27
N GLY A 102 -14.36 -1.53 -8.41
CA GLY A 102 -13.09 -1.35 -7.70
C GLY A 102 -12.74 -2.56 -6.83
N PHE A 103 -13.72 -3.13 -6.13
CA PHE A 103 -13.53 -4.33 -5.33
C PHE A 103 -13.23 -5.57 -6.17
N LEU A 104 -13.91 -5.75 -7.31
CA LEU A 104 -13.65 -6.83 -8.25
C LEU A 104 -12.25 -6.73 -8.89
N VAL A 105 -11.82 -5.51 -9.23
CA VAL A 105 -10.45 -5.26 -9.72
C VAL A 105 -9.42 -5.63 -8.67
N TRP A 106 -9.64 -5.23 -7.41
CA TRP A 106 -8.76 -5.63 -6.31
C TRP A 106 -8.75 -7.15 -6.09
N LEU A 107 -9.91 -7.82 -6.13
CA LEU A 107 -9.99 -9.27 -6.03
C LEU A 107 -9.21 -9.95 -7.16
N GLY A 108 -9.34 -9.46 -8.39
CA GLY A 108 -8.56 -9.95 -9.53
C GLY A 108 -7.05 -9.82 -9.30
N LEU A 109 -6.59 -8.66 -8.81
CA LEU A 109 -5.19 -8.43 -8.44
C LEU A 109 -4.73 -9.37 -7.31
N ALA A 110 -5.56 -9.56 -6.28
CA ALA A 110 -5.27 -10.46 -5.16
C ALA A 110 -5.10 -11.91 -5.64
N VAL A 111 -6.02 -12.39 -6.47
CA VAL A 111 -5.93 -13.73 -7.08
C VAL A 111 -4.64 -13.85 -7.89
N VAL A 112 -4.36 -12.91 -8.79
CA VAL A 112 -3.13 -12.92 -9.59
C VAL A 112 -1.86 -12.97 -8.71
N LEU A 113 -1.83 -12.21 -7.61
CA LEU A 113 -0.71 -12.20 -6.69
C LEU A 113 -0.45 -13.57 -6.04
N PHE A 114 -1.50 -14.31 -5.66
CA PHE A 114 -1.41 -15.63 -5.05
C PHE A 114 -1.28 -16.78 -6.06
N THR A 115 -1.82 -16.63 -7.27
CA THR A 115 -1.84 -17.68 -8.30
C THR A 115 -0.58 -17.67 -9.17
N LEU A 116 0.13 -16.53 -9.27
CA LEU A 116 1.45 -16.48 -9.93
C LEU A 116 2.51 -17.26 -9.15
N LYS A 117 2.50 -18.57 -9.33
CA LYS A 117 3.57 -19.49 -8.95
C LYS A 117 4.71 -19.28 -9.94
N LYS A 118 5.79 -18.62 -9.51
CA LYS A 118 6.99 -18.52 -10.32
C LYS A 118 7.58 -19.93 -10.52
N LYS A 119 7.76 -20.30 -11.78
CA LYS A 119 8.65 -21.39 -12.21
C LYS A 119 10.09 -21.04 -11.84
#